data_AF-A0A7C1M1X2-F1
#
_entry.id   AF-A0A7C1M1X2-F1
#
_cell.length_a   1.000
_cell.length_b   1.000
_cell.length_c   1.000
_cell.angle_alpha   90.00
_cell.angle_beta   90.00
_cell.angle_gamma   90.00
#
_symmetry.space_group_name_H-M   'P 1'
#
loop_
_entity.id
_entity.type
_entity.pdbx_description
1 polymer ?
#
loop_
_entity_poly.entity_id
_entity_poly.type
_entity_poly.pdbx_seq_one_letter_code
_entity_poly.pdbx_strand_id
1 'polypeptide(L)' 'MEARVCKFCAGEHLDDIVKALEERGFNVAVEECIGLCAKYACGNINVIAGEREISVKSFEEFIRALKG' A
#
# COMPACT_ATOMS: atom_id res chain seq x y z
N MET A 1 7.72 -12.10 3.11
CA MET A 1 6.50 -12.02 2.26
C MET A 1 6.68 -10.81 1.36
N GLU A 2 6.21 -10.80 0.12
CA GLU A 2 6.40 -9.65 -0.79
C GLU A 2 5.27 -8.62 -0.62
N ALA A 3 5.58 -7.33 -0.78
CA ALA A 3 4.59 -6.26 -0.88
C ALA A 3 4.91 -5.32 -2.04
N ARG A 4 3.89 -4.86 -2.77
CA ARG A 4 3.99 -3.91 -3.87
C ARG A 4 3.23 -2.65 -3.51
N VAL A 5 3.89 -1.50 -3.55
CA VAL A 5 3.31 -0.19 -3.24
C VAL A 5 3.23 0.64 -4.50
N CYS A 6 2.06 1.21 -4.78
CA CYS A 6 1.90 2.14 -5.88
C CYS A 6 2.39 3.53 -5.50
N LYS A 7 3.49 4.00 -6.11
CA LYS A 7 4.09 5.31 -5.88
C LYS A 7 3.10 6.45 -6.07
N PHE A 8 2.30 6.42 -7.14
CA PHE A 8 1.34 7.50 -7.43
C PHE A 8 0.17 7.54 -6.44
N CYS A 9 -0.28 6.38 -5.96
CA CYS A 9 -1.39 6.28 -5.03
C CYS A 9 -0.97 6.52 -3.57
N ALA A 10 0.27 6.19 -3.22
CA ALA A 10 0.82 6.42 -1.89
C ALA A 10 1.05 7.92 -1.60
N GLY A 11 1.36 8.71 -2.63
CA GLY A 11 1.52 10.15 -2.50
C GLY A 11 2.58 10.53 -1.44
N GLU A 12 2.23 11.46 -0.56
CA GLU A 12 3.10 11.91 0.54
C GLU A 12 3.36 10.84 1.60
N HIS A 13 2.54 9.78 1.67
CA HIS A 13 2.66 8.71 2.66
C HIS A 13 3.58 7.57 2.21
N LEU A 14 4.24 7.68 1.06
CA LEU A 14 5.04 6.58 0.50
C LEU A 14 6.06 6.01 1.48
N ASP A 15 6.88 6.86 2.09
CA ASP A 15 7.94 6.42 2.99
C ASP A 15 7.38 5.76 4.26
N ASP A 16 6.29 6.32 4.81
CA ASP A 16 5.60 5.77 5.97
C ASP A 16 4.96 4.41 5.68
N ILE A 17 4.38 4.24 4.49
CA ILE A 17 3.80 2.99 4.01
C ILE A 17 4.87 1.92 3.86
N VAL A 18 5.98 2.25 3.20
CA VAL A 18 7.12 1.33 3.00
C VAL A 18 7.66 0.89 4.36
N LYS A 19 7.96 1.84 5.24
CA LYS A 19 8.46 1.56 6.59
C LYS A 19 7.50 0.65 7.37
N ALA A 20 6.20 0.93 7.35
CA ALA A 20 5.21 0.12 8.05
C ALA A 20 5.13 -1.33 7.52
N LEU A 21 5.36 -1.55 6.23
CA LEU A 21 5.43 -2.87 5.62
C LEU A 21 6.72 -3.60 5.98
N GLU A 22 7.87 -2.92 5.89
CA GLU A 22 9.18 -3.47 6.26
C GLU A 22 9.24 -3.89 7.73
N GLU A 23 8.71 -3.06 8.64
CA GLU A 23 8.60 -3.37 10.08
C GLU A 23 7.74 -4.62 10.36
N ARG A 24 6.89 -5.02 9.40
CA ARG A 24 6.07 -6.24 9.47
C ARG A 24 6.69 -7.43 8.73
N GLY A 25 7.92 -7.30 8.23
CA GLY A 25 8.66 -8.37 7.57
C GLY A 25 8.27 -8.56 6.09
N PHE A 26 7.67 -7.55 5.46
CA PHE A 26 7.48 -7.55 4.02
C PHE A 26 8.76 -7.08 3.32
N ASN A 27 9.09 -7.73 2.21
CA ASN A 27 10.03 -7.22 1.22
C ASN A 27 9.25 -6.31 0.27
N VAL A 28 9.62 -5.03 0.20
CA VAL A 28 8.78 -4.00 -0.41
C VAL A 28 9.33 -3.58 -1.78
N ALA A 29 8.51 -3.69 -2.81
CA ALA A 29 8.74 -3.13 -4.14
C ALA A 29 7.86 -1.89 -4.33
N VAL A 30 8.49 -0.74 -4.57
CA VAL A 30 7.78 0.48 -4.97
C VAL A 30 7.71 0.53 -6.49
N GLU A 31 6.51 0.59 -7.03
CA GLU A 31 6.26 0.64 -8.48
C GLU A 31 5.48 1.89 -8.84
N GLU A 32 5.61 2.36 -10.09
CA GLU A 32 4.87 3.53 -10.56
C GLU A 32 3.35 3.30 -10.43
N CYS A 33 2.84 2.19 -10.96
CA CYS A 33 1.44 1.82 -10.88
C CYS A 33 1.27 0.30 -10.81
N ILE A 34 0.39 -0.17 -9.92
CA ILE A 34 0.06 -1.60 -9.74
C ILE A 34 -1.37 -1.95 -10.19
N GLY A 35 -2.06 -1.02 -10.86
CA GLY A 35 -3.38 -1.24 -11.48
C GLY A 35 -4.59 -1.21 -10.53
N LEU A 36 -4.39 -1.17 -9.21
CA LEU A 36 -5.51 -1.15 -8.25
C LEU A 36 -6.43 0.08 -8.40
N CYS A 37 -5.93 1.20 -8.90
CA CYS A 37 -6.74 2.39 -9.18
C CYS A 37 -7.76 2.23 -10.34
N ALA A 38 -7.67 1.15 -11.13
CA ALA A 38 -8.72 0.81 -12.12
C ALA A 38 -9.93 0.11 -11.46
N LYS A 39 -9.71 -0.54 -10.30
CA LYS A 39 -10.71 -1.27 -9.54
C LYS A 39 -11.28 -0.42 -8.39
N TYR A 40 -10.46 0.45 -7.82
CA TYR A 40 -10.78 1.29 -6.68
C TYR A 40 -10.78 2.79 -7.02
N ALA A 41 -11.41 3.59 -6.17
CA ALA A 41 -11.49 5.03 -6.38
C ALA A 41 -10.10 5.70 -6.38
N CYS A 42 -9.98 6.79 -7.15
CA CYS A 42 -8.80 7.65 -7.14
C CYS A 42 -8.59 8.30 -5.75
N GLY A 43 -7.34 8.54 -5.38
CA GLY A 43 -6.96 9.13 -4.09
C GLY A 43 -6.81 8.13 -2.95
N ASN A 44 -6.96 6.83 -3.22
CA ASN A 44 -6.67 5.79 -2.23
C ASN A 44 -5.17 5.45 -2.20
N ILE A 45 -4.68 5.06 -1.03
CA ILE A 45 -3.44 4.31 -0.86
C ILE A 45 -3.67 2.89 -1.36
N ASN A 46 -2.86 2.44 -2.32
CA ASN A 46 -2.98 1.13 -2.95
C ASN A 46 -1.72 0.30 -2.73
N VAL A 47 -1.88 -0.86 -2.08
CA VAL A 47 -0.81 -1.80 -1.74
C VAL A 47 -1.30 -3.22 -1.99
N ILE A 48 -0.44 -4.07 -2.55
CA ILE A 48 -0.61 -5.52 -2.57
C ILE A 48 0.36 -6.09 -1.55
N ALA A 49 -0.12 -6.72 -0.48
CA ALA A 49 0.73 -7.32 0.57
C ALA A 49 0.47 -8.82 0.60
N GLY A 50 1.43 -9.62 0.12
CA GLY A 50 1.23 -11.04 -0.14
C GLY A 50 0.12 -11.27 -1.16
N GLU A 51 -0.92 -12.01 -0.77
CA GLU A 51 -2.11 -12.30 -1.59
C GLU A 51 -3.25 -11.29 -1.37
N ARG A 52 -3.04 -10.27 -0.52
CA ARG A 52 -4.08 -9.32 -0.11
C ARG A 52 -3.93 -7.98 -0.82
N GLU A 53 -5.02 -7.49 -1.39
CA GLU A 53 -5.14 -6.11 -1.85
C GLU A 53 -5.61 -5.21 -0.69
N ILE A 54 -4.93 -4.08 -0.51
CA ILE A 54 -5.30 -3.03 0.44
C ILE A 54 -5.49 -1.74 -0.36
N SER A 55 -6.71 -1.21 -0.31
CA SER A 55 -7.10 0.06 -0.93
C SER A 55 -7.90 0.87 0.09
N VAL A 56 -7.30 1.94 0.61
CA VAL A 56 -7.86 2.73 1.73
C VAL A 56 -7.64 4.22 1.52
N LYS A 57 -8.41 5.08 2.20
CA LYS A 57 -8.38 6.53 1.96
C LYS A 57 -7.36 7.29 2.80
N SER A 58 -6.84 6.68 3.85
CA SER A 58 -5.91 7.34 4.77
C SER A 58 -4.84 6.38 5.27
N PHE A 59 -3.73 6.95 5.71
CA PHE A 59 -2.66 6.17 6.34
C PHE A 59 -3.13 5.47 7.63
N GLU A 60 -4.04 6.07 8.39
CA GLU A 60 -4.62 5.42 9.57
C GLU A 60 -5.41 4.17 9.20
N GLU A 61 -6.27 4.24 8.17
CA GLU A 61 -6.98 3.07 7.65
C GLU A 61 -6.01 2.01 7.13
N PHE A 62 -4.89 2.42 6.52
CA PHE A 62 -3.84 1.52 6.06
C PHE A 62 -3.22 0.72 7.20
N ILE A 63 -2.83 1.40 8.29
CA ILE A 63 -2.29 0.75 9.48
C ILE A 63 -3.31 -0.22 10.10
N ARG A 64 -4.60 0.13 10.10
CA ARG A 64 -5.67 -0.78 10.56
C ARG A 64 -5.81 -1.98 9.63
N ALA A 65 -5.78 -1.78 8.31
CA ALA A 65 -5.89 -2.86 7.33
C ALA A 65 -4.72 -3.85 7.44
N LEU A 66 -3.50 -3.36 7.68
CA LEU A 66 -2.30 -4.19 7.90
C LEU A 66 -2.35 -5.03 9.18
N LYS A 67 -3.19 -4.69 10.16
CA LYS A 67 -3.39 -5.46 11.40
C LYS A 67 -4.44 -6.56 11.26
N GLY A 68 -5.10 -6.64 10.10
CA GLY A 68 -6.23 -7.55 9.84
C GLY A 68 -5.98 -8.98 10.24
#